data_AF-A0A4Q3J9C1-F1
#
_entry.id   AF-A0A4Q3J9C1-F1
#
_cell.length_a   1.000
_cell.length_b   1.000
_cell.length_c   1.000
_cell.angle_alpha   90.00
_cell.angle_beta   90.00
_cell.angle_gamma   90.00
#
_symmetry.space_group_name_H-M   'P 1'
#
loop_
_entity.id
_entity.type
_entity.pdbx_description
1 polymer ?
#
loop_
_entity_poly.entity_id
_entity_poly.type
_entity_poly.pdbx_seq_one_letter_code
_entity_poly.pdbx_strand_id
1 'polypeptide(L)'
;TYPDDPTYRCFRWLDVTLARSTEKPIGFENKLNTGWLNCDGTPQTPCDQAPAASCSTIGLCLEAAMDDTEVKLAMNHNWDVYWPQAGRLQLVPRSRPGGGTLAVSYRLSPTFGIFLDIPNVYTGAFALDPLTILDALDQSGKVKRFEASASGSCTFDPFAFDPPVSCPLKPSGTGEIFALPLSDVGLDFGKLVTIELGLVAGTSDVLFSWQTDELSVDGGDVPITKDNPATSVPYNGGAQAAALVRGKGTLHYEGKTYLKPAVKITEIVGIPVNVLWPIDVGADLPFAGDVPVELAPQGFTVGLPDLFVPSSSIDFGVVEVGQLGSRQVTLSSTGKMTARAELSSTKKEIFEPRQKEKFLSPATEATVDIDFTPVAEGPIEATIVVASNDPDLPEQSFKVLGYGVARGGPVGGQAGQAGAGQAGAGQAGQA
;
A
#
# COMPACT_ATOMS: atom_id res chain seq x y z
N THR A 1 24.42 -0.50 12.94
CA THR A 1 25.68 0.27 12.87
C THR A 1 26.22 0.13 11.46
N TYR A 2 26.04 1.18 10.66
CA TYR A 2 26.81 1.43 9.44
C TYR A 2 27.67 2.68 9.74
N PRO A 3 28.91 2.75 9.24
CA PRO A 3 29.98 3.55 9.83
C PRO A 3 29.86 5.04 9.47
N ASP A 4 30.04 5.89 10.48
CA ASP A 4 30.83 7.14 10.48
C ASP A 4 30.85 8.08 9.25
N ASP A 5 29.78 8.15 8.47
CA ASP A 5 29.58 9.21 7.48
C ASP A 5 28.48 10.19 7.95
N PRO A 6 28.79 11.48 8.19
CA PRO A 6 27.84 12.49 8.66
C PRO A 6 26.69 12.77 7.67
N THR A 7 26.75 12.28 6.43
CA THR A 7 25.70 12.48 5.39
C THR A 7 24.55 11.47 5.43
N TYR A 8 24.54 10.47 6.32
CA TYR A 8 23.53 9.41 6.31
C TYR A 8 22.87 9.21 7.66
N ARG A 9 21.59 9.59 7.81
CA ARG A 9 20.82 9.25 9.03
C ARG A 9 19.38 8.87 8.72
N CYS A 10 19.20 7.56 8.57
CA CYS A 10 17.96 6.80 8.55
C CYS A 10 17.20 6.92 9.88
N PHE A 11 16.03 7.58 9.92
CA PHE A 11 15.17 7.49 11.11
C PHE A 11 13.68 7.44 10.79
N ARG A 12 13.04 6.47 11.45
CA ARG A 12 11.65 6.03 11.34
C ARG A 12 10.70 7.06 11.95
N TRP A 13 9.41 6.88 11.62
CA TRP A 13 8.18 7.27 12.34
C TRP A 13 7.25 8.08 11.44
N LEU A 14 6.13 7.45 11.09
CA LEU A 14 4.96 8.12 10.52
C LEU A 14 3.71 7.26 10.68
N ASP A 15 2.62 7.88 11.16
CA ASP A 15 1.27 7.29 11.23
C ASP A 15 0.60 7.30 9.85
N VAL A 16 0.31 6.11 9.31
CA VAL A 16 -0.56 5.96 8.14
C VAL A 16 -1.44 4.74 8.32
N THR A 17 -2.75 5.00 8.39
CA THR A 17 -3.78 3.96 8.41
C THR A 17 -4.24 3.75 6.97
N LEU A 18 -3.98 2.58 6.40
CA LEU A 18 -4.65 2.18 5.18
C LEU A 18 -6.09 1.80 5.51
N ALA A 19 -7.04 2.45 4.84
CA ALA A 19 -8.44 2.06 4.91
C ALA A 19 -8.88 1.46 3.57
N ARG A 20 -9.37 0.22 3.67
CA ARG A 20 -10.46 -0.40 2.91
C ARG A 20 -10.41 -0.24 1.38
N SER A 21 -10.15 -1.34 0.67
CA SER A 21 -10.69 -1.45 -0.68
C SER A 21 -12.21 -1.53 -0.56
N THR A 22 -12.91 -0.44 -0.89
CA THR A 22 -14.36 -0.47 -1.16
C THR A 22 -14.67 -0.87 -2.60
N GLU A 23 -13.63 -1.04 -3.42
CA GLU A 23 -13.74 -1.53 -4.78
C GLU A 23 -13.56 -3.05 -4.76
N LYS A 24 -14.58 -3.76 -5.25
CA LYS A 24 -14.53 -5.21 -5.45
C LYS A 24 -13.27 -5.52 -6.27
N PRO A 25 -12.40 -6.47 -5.87
CA PRO A 25 -11.27 -6.89 -6.68
C PRO A 25 -11.76 -7.26 -8.06
N ILE A 26 -11.35 -6.47 -9.05
CA ILE A 26 -11.60 -6.76 -10.46
C ILE A 26 -10.67 -7.93 -10.79
N GLY A 27 -11.19 -9.15 -10.95
CA GLY A 27 -10.37 -10.28 -11.37
C GLY A 27 -10.78 -11.66 -10.85
N PHE A 28 -11.75 -11.79 -9.95
CA PHE A 28 -12.47 -13.06 -9.89
C PHE A 28 -13.18 -13.22 -11.22
N GLU A 29 -12.81 -14.20 -12.04
CA GLU A 29 -13.81 -14.71 -12.97
C GLU A 29 -15.03 -15.03 -12.09
N ASN A 30 -16.14 -14.33 -12.33
CA ASN A 30 -17.32 -14.33 -11.43
C ASN A 30 -17.93 -15.73 -11.26
N LYS A 31 -17.34 -16.75 -11.85
CA LYS A 31 -17.81 -18.12 -12.03
C LYS A 31 -16.58 -19.02 -12.22
N LEU A 32 -16.17 -19.74 -11.20
CA LEU A 32 -15.25 -20.87 -11.36
C LEU A 32 -16.04 -22.09 -11.84
N ASN A 33 -15.74 -22.54 -13.05
CA ASN A 33 -16.42 -23.63 -13.73
C ASN A 33 -15.77 -24.99 -13.39
N THR A 34 -16.52 -25.88 -12.73
CA THR A 34 -16.01 -27.21 -12.34
C THR A 34 -16.21 -28.29 -13.41
N GLY A 35 -16.71 -27.91 -14.59
CA GLY A 35 -17.04 -28.82 -15.68
C GLY A 35 -18.29 -29.66 -15.43
N TRP A 36 -18.57 -30.60 -16.35
CA TRP A 36 -19.71 -31.52 -16.24
C TRP A 36 -19.38 -32.73 -15.36
N LEU A 37 -20.26 -33.07 -14.42
CA LEU A 37 -20.22 -34.35 -13.70
C LEU A 37 -20.86 -35.47 -14.54
N ASN A 38 -20.06 -36.45 -14.99
CA ASN A 38 -20.54 -37.64 -15.72
C ASN A 38 -21.19 -38.69 -14.78
N CYS A 39 -21.86 -39.70 -15.36
CA CYS A 39 -22.46 -40.83 -14.61
C CYS A 39 -21.46 -41.62 -13.76
N ASP A 40 -20.19 -41.61 -14.13
CA ASP A 40 -19.08 -42.29 -13.43
C ASP A 40 -18.39 -41.38 -12.39
N GLY A 41 -18.90 -40.15 -12.20
CA GLY A 41 -18.36 -39.16 -11.28
C GLY A 41 -17.12 -38.43 -11.78
N THR A 42 -16.68 -38.64 -13.03
CA THR A 42 -15.51 -37.96 -13.59
C THR A 42 -15.88 -36.59 -14.19
N PRO A 43 -15.13 -35.51 -13.90
CA PRO A 43 -15.34 -34.21 -14.52
C PRO A 43 -14.84 -34.19 -15.98
N GLN A 44 -15.59 -33.60 -16.91
CA GLN A 44 -15.11 -33.31 -18.27
C GLN A 44 -15.58 -31.96 -18.81
N THR A 45 -14.72 -31.30 -19.61
CA THR A 45 -14.95 -30.04 -20.37
C THR A 45 -15.40 -28.83 -19.53
N PRO A 46 -15.02 -27.58 -19.90
CA PRO A 46 -15.64 -26.41 -19.30
C PRO A 46 -17.14 -26.36 -19.67
N CYS A 47 -18.01 -25.86 -18.78
CA CYS A 47 -19.48 -25.94 -18.95
C CYS A 47 -20.06 -25.18 -20.15
N ASP A 48 -19.24 -24.44 -20.89
CA ASP A 48 -19.58 -23.82 -22.16
C ASP A 48 -19.44 -24.79 -23.36
N GLN A 49 -18.91 -26.00 -23.14
CA GLN A 49 -18.78 -27.06 -24.15
C GLN A 49 -19.62 -28.29 -23.81
N ALA A 50 -20.18 -28.92 -24.84
CA ALA A 50 -20.96 -30.14 -24.69
C ALA A 50 -20.04 -31.35 -24.38
N PRO A 51 -20.42 -32.24 -23.45
CA PRO A 51 -19.63 -33.43 -23.15
C PRO A 51 -19.51 -34.35 -24.37
N ALA A 52 -18.33 -34.93 -24.57
CA ALA A 52 -17.99 -35.72 -25.76
C ALA A 52 -18.58 -37.16 -25.77
N ALA A 53 -19.08 -37.65 -24.64
CA ALA A 53 -19.57 -39.02 -24.48
C ALA A 53 -21.08 -39.07 -24.25
N SER A 54 -21.77 -39.70 -25.20
CA SER A 54 -23.20 -40.00 -25.25
C SER A 54 -23.61 -41.00 -24.17
N CYS A 55 -24.02 -40.50 -23.01
CA CYS A 55 -24.96 -41.20 -22.14
C CYS A 55 -26.22 -40.34 -22.07
N SER A 56 -27.40 -40.95 -22.15
CA SER A 56 -28.66 -40.28 -21.79
C SER A 56 -28.64 -39.98 -20.30
N THR A 57 -28.01 -38.87 -19.90
CA THR A 57 -27.71 -38.55 -18.50
C THR A 57 -28.02 -37.11 -18.18
N ILE A 58 -28.45 -36.85 -16.94
CA ILE A 58 -28.44 -35.52 -16.34
C ILE A 58 -27.00 -35.28 -15.89
N GLY A 59 -26.27 -34.40 -16.59
CA GLY A 59 -24.98 -33.88 -16.12
C GLY A 59 -25.21 -32.63 -15.29
N LEU A 60 -24.37 -32.40 -14.28
CA LEU A 60 -24.40 -31.20 -13.45
C LEU A 60 -23.13 -30.41 -13.69
N CYS A 61 -23.27 -29.16 -14.12
CA CYS A 61 -22.23 -28.15 -14.03
C CYS A 61 -22.40 -27.41 -12.71
N LEU A 62 -21.30 -27.08 -12.02
CA LEU A 62 -21.30 -26.08 -10.96
C LEU A 62 -20.37 -24.94 -11.32
N GLU A 63 -20.88 -23.72 -11.23
CA GLU A 63 -20.02 -22.53 -11.12
C GLU A 63 -20.00 -22.02 -9.68
N ALA A 64 -18.85 -21.56 -9.21
CA ALA A 64 -18.67 -20.92 -7.91
C ALA A 64 -18.40 -19.42 -8.11
N ALA A 65 -19.24 -18.55 -7.57
CA ALA A 65 -19.08 -17.09 -7.69
C ALA A 65 -18.56 -16.46 -6.40
N MET A 66 -17.41 -15.80 -6.43
CA MET A 66 -16.89 -15.02 -5.30
C MET A 66 -17.41 -13.58 -5.36
N ASP A 67 -18.54 -13.33 -4.69
CA ASP A 67 -19.31 -12.09 -4.86
C ASP A 67 -18.75 -10.85 -4.11
N ASP A 68 -17.88 -11.04 -3.11
CA ASP A 68 -17.34 -9.97 -2.26
C ASP A 68 -16.00 -10.33 -1.59
N THR A 69 -14.89 -10.21 -2.32
CA THR A 69 -13.55 -10.39 -1.75
C THR A 69 -13.00 -9.05 -1.27
N GLU A 70 -12.69 -8.88 0.01
CA GLU A 70 -12.18 -7.61 0.54
C GLU A 70 -10.73 -7.72 1.00
N VAL A 71 -9.76 -7.59 0.08
CA VAL A 71 -8.34 -7.53 0.45
C VAL A 71 -8.05 -6.18 1.11
N LYS A 72 -7.99 -6.18 2.44
CA LYS A 72 -7.41 -5.08 3.21
C LYS A 72 -5.91 -5.31 3.29
N LEU A 73 -5.11 -4.29 3.04
CA LEU A 73 -3.75 -4.24 3.56
C LEU A 73 -3.72 -3.08 4.55
N ALA A 74 -3.19 -3.30 5.73
CA ALA A 74 -2.77 -2.23 6.63
C ALA A 74 -1.25 -2.08 6.48
N MET A 75 -0.72 -0.86 6.45
CA MET A 75 0.71 -0.58 6.30
C MET A 75 1.11 0.48 7.31
N ASN A 76 1.01 0.15 8.60
CA ASN A 76 1.38 1.09 9.65
C ASN A 76 2.91 1.12 9.86
N HIS A 77 3.52 2.30 9.89
CA HIS A 77 4.89 2.57 10.42
C HIS A 77 6.11 1.88 9.77
N ASN A 78 6.09 1.70 8.45
CA ASN A 78 6.98 0.75 7.78
C ASN A 78 7.77 1.33 6.58
N TRP A 79 8.22 2.58 6.60
CA TRP A 79 9.15 3.09 5.59
C TRP A 79 10.42 3.63 6.26
N ASP A 80 11.57 3.15 5.81
CA ASP A 80 12.85 3.82 6.06
C ASP A 80 13.07 4.80 4.89
N VAL A 81 13.33 6.06 5.21
CA VAL A 81 13.57 7.13 4.23
C VAL A 81 15.01 7.62 4.38
N TYR A 82 15.70 7.70 3.25
CA TYR A 82 17.09 8.13 3.13
C TYR A 82 17.17 9.24 2.08
N TRP A 83 18.23 10.04 2.08
CA TRP A 83 18.47 11.04 1.04
C TRP A 83 19.96 11.07 0.68
N PRO A 84 20.45 10.03 -0.02
CA PRO A 84 21.87 9.92 -0.38
C PRO A 84 22.30 10.96 -1.43
N GLN A 85 21.33 11.60 -2.09
CA GLN A 85 21.55 12.63 -3.10
C GLN A 85 20.67 13.84 -2.77
N ALA A 86 21.24 15.04 -2.93
CA ALA A 86 20.50 16.28 -2.73
C ALA A 86 19.24 16.33 -3.60
N GLY A 87 18.12 16.71 -3.00
CA GLY A 87 16.81 16.84 -3.64
C GLY A 87 16.16 15.50 -4.00
N ARG A 88 16.62 14.38 -3.43
CA ARG A 88 16.14 13.03 -3.74
C ARG A 88 15.96 12.23 -2.45
N LEU A 89 14.78 11.64 -2.29
CA LEU A 89 14.50 10.73 -1.18
C LEU A 89 14.49 9.30 -1.70
N GLN A 90 15.24 8.41 -1.08
CA GLN A 90 15.18 6.98 -1.29
C GLN A 90 14.24 6.36 -0.24
N LEU A 91 13.22 5.67 -0.71
CA LEU A 91 12.16 5.06 0.08
C LEU A 91 12.37 3.55 0.09
N VAL A 92 12.45 2.99 1.30
CA VAL A 92 12.63 1.55 1.51
C VAL A 92 11.52 1.05 2.42
N PRO A 93 10.58 0.21 1.93
CA PRO A 93 9.59 -0.39 2.80
C PRO A 93 10.27 -1.31 3.82
N ARG A 94 9.74 -1.32 5.04
CA ARG A 94 10.20 -2.12 6.16
C ARG A 94 9.15 -3.07 6.63
N SER A 95 9.42 -4.32 6.37
CA SER A 95 8.69 -5.43 6.91
C SER A 95 8.67 -5.43 8.46
N ARG A 96 7.46 -5.44 9.03
CA ARG A 96 7.20 -5.79 10.44
C ARG A 96 6.21 -6.97 10.47
N PRO A 97 6.49 -8.03 11.26
CA PRO A 97 5.56 -9.13 11.43
C PRO A 97 4.17 -8.64 11.86
N GLY A 98 3.15 -9.00 11.08
CA GLY A 98 1.75 -8.66 11.36
C GLY A 98 1.36 -7.20 11.10
N GLY A 99 2.16 -6.44 10.35
CA GLY A 99 1.88 -5.05 10.00
C GLY A 99 0.70 -4.83 9.05
N GLY A 100 0.28 -5.88 8.33
CA GLY A 100 -0.87 -5.92 7.43
C GLY A 100 -1.87 -7.00 7.83
N THR A 101 -3.10 -6.87 7.32
CA THR A 101 -4.21 -7.78 7.64
C THR A 101 -4.95 -8.17 6.37
N LEU A 102 -4.67 -9.35 5.83
CA LEU A 102 -5.48 -9.90 4.75
C LEU A 102 -6.84 -10.31 5.33
N ALA A 103 -7.91 -9.79 4.74
CA ALA A 103 -9.26 -10.28 4.97
C ALA A 103 -9.77 -10.86 3.65
N VAL A 104 -10.47 -11.97 3.71
CA VAL A 104 -11.15 -12.55 2.55
C VAL A 104 -12.55 -12.90 3.00
N SER A 105 -13.52 -12.42 2.25
CA SER A 105 -14.90 -12.88 2.32
C SER A 105 -15.20 -13.50 0.97
N TYR A 106 -16.01 -14.54 0.94
CA TYR A 106 -16.58 -15.01 -0.30
C TYR A 106 -17.92 -15.64 -0.04
N ARG A 107 -18.77 -15.55 -1.04
CA ARG A 107 -19.95 -16.37 -1.18
C ARG A 107 -19.60 -17.49 -2.15
N LEU A 108 -20.26 -18.63 -2.04
CA LEU A 108 -20.35 -19.61 -3.12
C LEU A 108 -21.78 -19.49 -3.69
N SER A 109 -21.99 -19.74 -4.97
CA SER A 109 -23.33 -19.71 -5.60
C SER A 109 -23.34 -20.68 -6.79
N PRO A 110 -23.92 -21.89 -6.67
CA PRO A 110 -23.92 -22.87 -7.75
C PRO A 110 -24.82 -22.42 -8.90
N THR A 111 -24.34 -22.54 -10.14
CA THR A 111 -25.18 -22.56 -11.35
C THR A 111 -25.46 -24.00 -11.76
N PHE A 112 -26.54 -24.26 -12.52
CA PHE A 112 -26.90 -25.60 -12.98
C PHE A 112 -26.98 -25.63 -14.50
N GLY A 113 -26.24 -26.55 -15.11
CA GLY A 113 -26.46 -26.97 -16.50
C GLY A 113 -27.14 -28.33 -16.51
N ILE A 114 -28.09 -28.54 -17.43
CA ILE A 114 -28.65 -29.85 -17.74
C ILE A 114 -28.34 -30.15 -19.20
N PHE A 115 -27.59 -31.22 -19.46
CA PHE A 115 -27.45 -31.78 -20.81
C PHE A 115 -28.47 -32.89 -20.99
N LEU A 116 -29.20 -32.90 -22.10
CA LEU A 116 -30.14 -33.98 -22.43
C LEU A 116 -29.75 -34.59 -23.77
N ASP A 117 -29.45 -35.89 -23.75
CA ASP A 117 -29.25 -36.71 -24.96
C ASP A 117 -30.27 -37.86 -24.97
N ILE A 118 -31.40 -37.60 -25.61
CA ILE A 118 -32.49 -38.55 -25.77
C ILE A 118 -32.43 -39.08 -27.22
N PRO A 119 -32.07 -40.37 -27.41
CA PRO A 119 -31.91 -40.94 -28.74
C PRO A 119 -33.13 -40.70 -29.62
N ASN A 120 -32.92 -40.10 -30.80
CA ASN A 120 -33.94 -39.77 -31.79
C ASN A 120 -35.00 -38.74 -31.36
N VAL A 121 -34.83 -38.06 -30.23
CA VAL A 121 -35.78 -37.06 -29.71
C VAL A 121 -35.13 -35.69 -29.56
N TYR A 122 -33.98 -35.59 -28.90
CA TYR A 122 -33.30 -34.33 -28.65
C TYR A 122 -31.87 -34.55 -28.16
N THR A 123 -30.90 -33.79 -28.67
CA THR A 123 -29.53 -33.74 -28.15
C THR A 123 -29.13 -32.26 -28.00
N GLY A 124 -28.87 -31.82 -26.77
CA GLY A 124 -28.48 -30.43 -26.51
C GLY A 124 -28.26 -30.09 -25.04
N ALA A 125 -27.49 -29.03 -24.80
CA ALA A 125 -27.26 -28.46 -23.48
C ALA A 125 -28.26 -27.33 -23.18
N PHE A 126 -28.85 -27.36 -21.99
CA PHE A 126 -29.53 -26.21 -21.40
C PHE A 126 -28.67 -25.69 -20.26
N ALA A 127 -28.04 -24.55 -20.46
CA ALA A 127 -27.53 -23.75 -19.36
C ALA A 127 -28.70 -22.91 -18.85
N LEU A 128 -29.14 -23.18 -17.62
CA LEU A 128 -30.22 -22.43 -17.01
C LEU A 128 -29.59 -21.52 -15.95
N ASP A 129 -29.92 -20.24 -16.03
CA ASP A 129 -29.51 -19.29 -15.00
C ASP A 129 -30.08 -19.74 -13.64
N PRO A 130 -29.25 -19.86 -12.59
CA PRO A 130 -29.71 -20.36 -11.31
C PRO A 130 -30.79 -19.46 -10.73
N LEU A 131 -30.81 -18.14 -10.95
CA LEU A 131 -31.92 -17.30 -10.47
C LEU A 131 -33.23 -17.63 -11.20
N THR A 132 -33.18 -18.07 -12.46
CA THR A 132 -34.35 -18.50 -13.22
C THR A 132 -34.90 -19.85 -12.75
N ILE A 133 -34.02 -20.84 -12.48
CA ILE A 133 -34.43 -22.12 -11.86
C ILE A 133 -34.89 -21.88 -10.42
N LEU A 134 -34.14 -21.09 -9.66
CA LEU A 134 -34.47 -20.77 -8.28
C LEU A 134 -35.78 -20.02 -8.23
N ASP A 135 -36.07 -19.04 -9.08
CA ASP A 135 -37.38 -18.35 -9.10
C ASP A 135 -38.52 -19.32 -9.48
N ALA A 136 -38.30 -20.23 -10.44
CA ALA A 136 -39.28 -21.24 -10.81
C ALA A 136 -39.53 -22.28 -9.68
N LEU A 137 -38.49 -22.62 -8.91
CA LEU A 137 -38.56 -23.57 -7.80
C LEU A 137 -38.93 -22.90 -6.46
N ASP A 138 -38.65 -21.61 -6.26
CA ASP A 138 -38.98 -20.75 -5.10
C ASP A 138 -40.46 -20.35 -5.16
N GLN A 139 -41.00 -20.11 -6.37
CA GLN A 139 -42.46 -20.00 -6.59
C GLN A 139 -43.24 -21.25 -6.17
N SER A 140 -42.59 -22.42 -6.13
CA SER A 140 -43.19 -23.66 -5.61
C SER A 140 -43.05 -23.80 -4.09
N GLY A 141 -42.25 -22.96 -3.42
CA GLY A 141 -41.93 -23.02 -2.00
C GLY A 141 -41.01 -24.18 -1.60
N LYS A 142 -40.43 -24.90 -2.57
CA LYS A 142 -39.73 -26.18 -2.35
C LYS A 142 -38.19 -26.10 -2.36
N VAL A 143 -37.59 -24.94 -2.66
CA VAL A 143 -36.13 -24.81 -2.76
C VAL A 143 -35.57 -23.75 -1.81
N LYS A 144 -34.55 -24.14 -1.05
CA LYS A 144 -33.80 -23.25 -0.16
C LYS A 144 -32.59 -22.69 -0.90
N ARG A 145 -32.33 -21.39 -0.72
CA ARG A 145 -31.19 -20.71 -1.36
C ARG A 145 -29.86 -21.23 -0.83
N PHE A 146 -28.91 -21.35 -1.74
CA PHE A 146 -27.50 -21.54 -1.44
C PHE A 146 -26.94 -20.24 -0.84
N GLU A 147 -26.63 -20.23 0.44
CA GLU A 147 -25.83 -19.15 1.04
C GLU A 147 -24.74 -19.76 1.91
N ALA A 148 -23.69 -20.29 1.28
CA ALA A 148 -22.42 -20.48 1.98
C ALA A 148 -21.63 -19.18 1.81
N SER A 149 -21.55 -18.39 2.88
CA SER A 149 -20.59 -17.31 2.99
C SER A 149 -19.55 -17.68 4.04
N ALA A 150 -18.29 -17.40 3.73
CA ALA A 150 -17.20 -17.54 4.67
C ALA A 150 -16.41 -16.25 4.68
N SER A 151 -15.91 -15.89 5.85
CA SER A 151 -14.95 -14.82 5.98
C SER A 151 -13.89 -15.20 6.99
N GLY A 152 -12.72 -14.63 6.82
CA GLY A 152 -11.69 -14.69 7.83
C GLY A 152 -10.54 -13.76 7.49
N SER A 153 -9.64 -13.63 8.45
CA SER A 153 -8.52 -12.72 8.34
C SER A 153 -7.28 -13.31 8.98
N CYS A 154 -6.13 -12.94 8.42
CA CYS A 154 -4.81 -13.25 8.95
C CYS A 154 -3.94 -12.00 8.86
N THR A 155 -3.02 -11.87 9.82
CA THR A 155 -2.04 -10.78 9.78
C THR A 155 -0.77 -11.25 9.09
N PHE A 156 -0.10 -10.31 8.45
CA PHE A 156 1.11 -10.60 7.71
C PHE A 156 2.02 -9.39 7.57
N ASP A 157 3.17 -9.62 6.98
CA ASP A 157 4.10 -8.56 6.67
C ASP A 157 3.84 -7.99 5.26
N PRO A 158 3.30 -6.76 5.14
CA PRO A 158 2.80 -6.23 3.86
C PRO A 158 3.88 -6.06 2.79
N PHE A 159 5.14 -6.05 3.19
CA PHE A 159 6.32 -5.86 2.33
C PHE A 159 7.17 -7.12 2.21
N ALA A 160 6.75 -8.23 2.83
CA ALA A 160 7.35 -9.52 2.56
C ALA A 160 6.85 -9.99 1.19
N PHE A 161 7.76 -9.99 0.22
CA PHE A 161 7.53 -10.58 -1.10
C PHE A 161 7.69 -12.12 -1.07
N ASP A 162 7.97 -12.75 0.07
CA ASP A 162 8.15 -14.21 0.20
C ASP A 162 8.18 -14.60 1.70
N PRO A 163 7.50 -15.68 2.16
CA PRO A 163 6.53 -16.51 1.44
C PRO A 163 5.13 -15.88 1.33
N PRO A 164 4.26 -16.41 0.44
CA PRO A 164 2.86 -16.00 0.38
C PRO A 164 2.16 -16.15 1.73
N VAL A 165 1.15 -15.32 1.93
CA VAL A 165 0.43 -15.20 3.19
C VAL A 165 -0.84 -16.02 3.12
N SER A 166 -0.88 -17.11 3.85
CA SER A 166 -2.03 -18.02 3.81
C SER A 166 -3.08 -17.72 4.89
N CYS A 167 -4.33 -17.59 4.46
CA CYS A 167 -5.54 -17.41 5.25
C CYS A 167 -6.46 -18.62 4.98
N PRO A 168 -6.41 -19.69 5.80
CA PRO A 168 -7.32 -20.82 5.67
C PRO A 168 -8.72 -20.41 6.14
N LEU A 169 -9.73 -20.56 5.27
CA LEU A 169 -11.12 -20.30 5.59
C LEU A 169 -11.90 -21.59 5.60
N LYS A 170 -12.72 -21.78 6.64
CA LYS A 170 -13.67 -22.87 6.72
C LYS A 170 -15.06 -22.35 6.37
N PRO A 171 -15.58 -22.60 5.16
CA PRO A 171 -16.96 -22.27 4.85
C PRO A 171 -17.90 -23.09 5.74
N SER A 172 -18.82 -22.42 6.44
CA SER A 172 -19.84 -23.10 7.23
C SER A 172 -21.12 -23.26 6.42
N GLY A 173 -21.47 -24.49 6.07
CA GLY A 173 -22.80 -24.81 5.53
C GLY A 173 -22.83 -26.09 4.71
N THR A 174 -23.64 -27.06 5.13
CA THR A 174 -24.21 -28.07 4.23
C THR A 174 -25.48 -27.47 3.63
N GLY A 175 -25.41 -27.01 2.38
CA GLY A 175 -26.58 -26.51 1.65
C GLY A 175 -27.27 -27.65 0.91
N GLU A 176 -28.56 -27.87 1.18
CA GLU A 176 -29.42 -28.68 0.32
C GLU A 176 -29.67 -27.87 -0.98
N ILE A 177 -29.11 -28.32 -2.09
CA ILE A 177 -29.12 -27.68 -3.42
C ILE A 177 -30.54 -27.63 -3.99
N PHE A 178 -31.24 -28.76 -3.90
CA PHE A 178 -32.65 -28.91 -4.18
C PHE A 178 -33.14 -30.16 -3.47
N ALA A 179 -34.45 -30.26 -3.23
CA ALA A 179 -35.12 -31.44 -2.72
C ALA A 179 -36.29 -31.75 -3.65
N LEU A 180 -36.30 -32.91 -4.27
CA LEU A 180 -37.35 -33.37 -5.16
C LEU A 180 -38.17 -34.45 -4.45
N PRO A 181 -39.45 -34.22 -4.11
CA PRO A 181 -40.31 -35.26 -3.57
C PRO A 181 -40.37 -36.46 -4.53
N LEU A 182 -40.19 -37.67 -4.03
CA LEU A 182 -40.27 -38.89 -4.85
C LEU A 182 -41.66 -39.08 -5.47
N SER A 183 -42.70 -38.52 -4.85
CA SER A 183 -44.05 -38.45 -5.41
C SER A 183 -44.12 -37.68 -6.74
N ASP A 184 -43.29 -36.65 -6.90
CA ASP A 184 -43.28 -35.80 -8.09
C ASP A 184 -42.63 -36.51 -9.30
N VAL A 185 -41.95 -37.65 -9.06
CA VAL A 185 -41.39 -38.55 -10.10
C VAL A 185 -42.11 -39.90 -10.18
N GLY A 186 -43.32 -40.01 -9.60
CA GLY A 186 -44.17 -41.19 -9.71
C GLY A 186 -43.84 -42.33 -8.73
N LEU A 187 -42.99 -42.07 -7.73
CA LEU A 187 -42.65 -43.01 -6.66
C LEU A 187 -43.35 -42.56 -5.37
N ASP A 188 -44.61 -42.97 -5.21
CA ASP A 188 -45.43 -42.65 -4.03
C ASP A 188 -45.47 -43.82 -3.04
N PHE A 189 -45.02 -43.59 -1.81
CA PHE A 189 -45.02 -44.57 -0.72
C PHE A 189 -46.25 -44.44 0.20
N GLY A 190 -47.24 -43.63 -0.19
CA GLY A 190 -48.46 -43.37 0.57
C GLY A 190 -48.20 -42.64 1.89
N LYS A 191 -49.15 -42.72 2.83
CA LYS A 191 -49.09 -42.03 4.15
C LYS A 191 -48.02 -42.55 5.12
N LEU A 192 -47.15 -43.46 4.67
CA LEU A 192 -46.18 -44.14 5.52
C LEU A 192 -44.88 -43.33 5.66
N VAL A 193 -44.40 -42.73 4.58
CA VAL A 193 -43.16 -41.94 4.57
C VAL A 193 -43.16 -40.94 3.41
N THR A 194 -42.72 -39.71 3.67
CA THR A 194 -42.47 -38.71 2.64
C THR A 194 -40.96 -38.59 2.44
N ILE A 195 -40.49 -38.90 1.23
CA ILE A 195 -39.07 -38.92 0.87
C ILE A 195 -38.81 -37.88 -0.22
N GLU A 196 -37.78 -37.07 -0.02
CA GLU A 196 -37.23 -36.15 -1.01
C GLU A 196 -35.83 -36.64 -1.43
N LEU A 197 -35.56 -36.75 -2.73
CA LEU A 197 -34.19 -36.86 -3.22
C LEU A 197 -33.60 -35.47 -3.30
N GLY A 198 -32.58 -35.22 -2.50
CA GLY A 198 -31.83 -33.99 -2.52
C GLY A 198 -30.46 -34.16 -3.15
N LEU A 199 -29.91 -33.05 -3.62
CA LEU A 199 -28.47 -32.94 -3.86
C LEU A 199 -27.92 -31.96 -2.82
N VAL A 200 -26.76 -32.24 -2.25
CA VAL A 200 -26.10 -31.41 -1.25
C VAL A 200 -24.76 -30.96 -1.81
N ALA A 201 -24.52 -29.66 -1.82
CA ALA A 201 -23.23 -29.07 -2.14
C ALA A 201 -22.64 -28.49 -0.86
N GLY A 202 -21.34 -28.64 -0.70
CA GLY A 202 -20.59 -27.89 0.28
C GLY A 202 -19.16 -27.74 -0.18
N THR A 203 -18.42 -26.86 0.47
CA THR A 203 -16.99 -26.67 0.23
C THR A 203 -16.19 -27.17 1.42
N SER A 204 -15.03 -27.75 1.16
CA SER A 204 -14.03 -28.00 2.20
C SER A 204 -13.35 -26.69 2.60
N ASP A 205 -12.40 -26.76 3.54
CA ASP A 205 -11.49 -25.66 3.83
C ASP A 205 -10.93 -25.11 2.49
N VAL A 206 -11.02 -23.79 2.31
CA VAL A 206 -10.46 -23.06 1.16
C VAL A 206 -9.26 -22.29 1.67
N LEU A 207 -8.10 -22.54 1.08
CA LEU A 207 -6.88 -21.83 1.37
C LEU A 207 -6.78 -20.63 0.43
N PHE A 208 -6.75 -19.43 1.00
CA PHE A 208 -6.35 -18.23 0.26
C PHE A 208 -4.89 -17.93 0.58
N SER A 209 -4.10 -17.55 -0.42
CA SER A 209 -2.74 -17.07 -0.23
C SER A 209 -2.51 -15.76 -0.98
N TRP A 210 -2.01 -14.73 -0.29
CA TRP A 210 -1.66 -13.45 -0.92
C TRP A 210 -0.16 -13.34 -1.18
N GLN A 211 0.20 -12.91 -2.37
CA GLN A 211 1.56 -12.61 -2.79
C GLN A 211 1.63 -11.15 -3.25
N THR A 212 2.46 -10.33 -2.59
CA THR A 212 2.74 -8.97 -3.10
C THR A 212 3.72 -9.08 -4.26
N ASP A 213 3.40 -8.45 -5.40
CA ASP A 213 4.24 -8.49 -6.60
C ASP A 213 5.11 -7.23 -6.69
N GLU A 214 4.49 -6.05 -6.54
CA GLU A 214 5.19 -4.77 -6.58
C GLU A 214 4.47 -3.67 -5.78
N LEU A 215 5.23 -2.64 -5.42
CA LEU A 215 4.71 -1.37 -4.90
C LEU A 215 5.24 -0.22 -5.76
N SER A 216 4.33 0.55 -6.35
CA SER A 216 4.66 1.76 -7.10
C SER A 216 4.45 2.98 -6.21
N VAL A 217 5.45 3.86 -6.13
CA VAL A 217 5.35 5.15 -5.45
C VAL A 217 5.25 6.26 -6.49
N ASP A 218 4.32 7.19 -6.32
CA ASP A 218 4.19 8.35 -7.21
C ASP A 218 5.47 9.20 -7.21
N GLY A 219 6.00 9.44 -8.41
CA GLY A 219 7.29 10.10 -8.60
C GLY A 219 8.50 9.20 -8.36
N GLY A 220 8.30 7.92 -8.05
CA GLY A 220 9.38 6.94 -7.91
C GLY A 220 9.98 6.57 -9.25
N ASP A 221 11.31 6.44 -9.31
CA ASP A 221 12.02 6.05 -10.54
C ASP A 221 11.58 4.68 -11.07
N VAL A 222 11.33 3.75 -10.14
CA VAL A 222 11.04 2.33 -10.42
C VAL A 222 10.09 1.75 -9.35
N PRO A 223 9.27 0.75 -9.69
CA PRO A 223 8.51 -0.01 -8.71
C PRO A 223 9.43 -0.75 -7.74
N ILE A 224 8.95 -0.92 -6.51
CA ILE A 224 9.61 -1.68 -5.47
C ILE A 224 9.16 -3.14 -5.56
N THR A 225 10.12 -4.04 -5.71
CA THR A 225 9.91 -5.48 -5.85
C THR A 225 10.88 -6.23 -4.95
N LYS A 226 10.82 -7.57 -4.96
CA LYS A 226 11.81 -8.42 -4.28
C LYS A 226 13.25 -8.13 -4.75
N ASP A 227 13.44 -7.93 -6.05
CA ASP A 227 14.76 -7.70 -6.66
C ASP A 227 15.19 -6.23 -6.58
N ASN A 228 14.22 -5.32 -6.46
CA ASN A 228 14.45 -3.90 -6.30
C ASN A 228 13.75 -3.37 -5.03
N PRO A 229 14.37 -3.50 -3.84
CA PRO A 229 13.71 -3.25 -2.56
C PRO A 229 13.58 -1.76 -2.19
N ALA A 230 13.87 -0.85 -3.13
CA ALA A 230 13.83 0.59 -2.89
C ALA A 230 13.43 1.36 -4.15
N THR A 231 12.92 2.58 -3.97
CA THR A 231 12.71 3.53 -5.06
C THR A 231 13.18 4.92 -4.65
N SER A 232 13.56 5.76 -5.60
CA SER A 232 13.92 7.15 -5.32
C SER A 232 12.89 8.10 -5.92
N VAL A 233 12.49 9.10 -5.14
CA VAL A 233 11.54 10.14 -5.51
C VAL A 233 12.22 11.51 -5.48
N PRO A 234 11.86 12.43 -6.38
CA PRO A 234 12.33 13.81 -6.30
C PRO A 234 11.73 14.51 -5.07
N TYR A 235 12.49 15.44 -4.51
CA TYR A 235 12.10 16.26 -3.38
C TYR A 235 12.64 17.68 -3.57
N ASN A 236 11.73 18.65 -3.55
CA ASN A 236 12.01 20.05 -3.89
C ASN A 236 12.01 20.95 -2.65
N GLY A 237 12.30 20.38 -1.48
CA GLY A 237 12.37 21.09 -0.20
C GLY A 237 11.06 21.23 0.57
N GLY A 238 11.20 21.79 1.77
CA GLY A 238 10.11 22.05 2.72
C GLY A 238 9.95 21.01 3.83
N ALA A 239 9.20 21.34 4.87
CA ALA A 239 9.17 20.58 6.12
C ALA A 239 8.74 19.09 6.06
N GLN A 240 8.19 18.62 4.94
CA GLN A 240 7.73 17.25 4.74
C GLN A 240 7.65 16.89 3.25
N ALA A 241 7.71 15.59 2.95
CA ALA A 241 7.39 15.04 1.64
C ALA A 241 6.16 14.14 1.74
N ALA A 242 5.32 14.11 0.70
CA ALA A 242 4.18 13.22 0.62
C ALA A 242 4.14 12.52 -0.73
N ALA A 243 3.75 11.24 -0.74
CA ALA A 243 3.56 10.48 -1.96
C ALA A 243 2.44 9.46 -1.81
N LEU A 244 1.87 9.05 -2.94
CA LEU A 244 0.90 7.95 -3.01
C LEU A 244 1.63 6.65 -3.34
N VAL A 245 1.24 5.56 -2.69
CA VAL A 245 1.73 4.21 -2.95
C VAL A 245 0.57 3.38 -3.51
N ARG A 246 0.83 2.64 -4.58
CA ARG A 246 -0.07 1.65 -5.15
C ARG A 246 0.61 0.29 -5.05
N GLY A 247 -0.08 -0.70 -4.50
CA GLY A 247 0.44 -2.07 -4.48
C GLY A 247 -0.30 -2.94 -5.48
N LYS A 248 0.44 -3.87 -6.07
CA LYS A 248 -0.12 -4.97 -6.86
C LYS A 248 0.30 -6.28 -6.22
N GLY A 249 -0.57 -7.26 -6.31
CA GLY A 249 -0.27 -8.61 -5.88
C GLY A 249 -1.24 -9.60 -6.47
N THR A 250 -0.97 -10.87 -6.21
CA THR A 250 -1.76 -11.99 -6.67
C THR A 250 -2.39 -12.70 -5.48
N LEU A 251 -3.71 -12.88 -5.53
CA LEU A 251 -4.46 -13.70 -4.59
C LEU A 251 -4.63 -15.10 -5.19
N HIS A 252 -3.90 -16.05 -4.64
CA HIS A 252 -4.03 -17.48 -4.92
C HIS A 252 -5.15 -18.06 -4.07
N TYR A 253 -5.93 -18.98 -4.63
CA TYR A 253 -6.90 -19.75 -3.86
C TYR A 253 -6.90 -21.21 -4.28
N GLU A 254 -7.12 -22.11 -3.34
CA GLU A 254 -7.31 -23.54 -3.59
C GLU A 254 -8.28 -24.16 -2.60
N GLY A 255 -9.09 -25.11 -3.05
CA GLY A 255 -10.07 -25.80 -2.22
C GLY A 255 -10.71 -26.96 -2.94
N LYS A 256 -11.69 -27.58 -2.29
CA LYS A 256 -12.55 -28.59 -2.91
C LYS A 256 -14.00 -28.25 -2.63
N THR A 257 -14.86 -28.47 -3.61
CA THR A 257 -16.30 -28.54 -3.41
C THR A 257 -16.73 -29.99 -3.49
N TYR A 258 -17.64 -30.43 -2.63
CA TYR A 258 -18.22 -31.76 -2.70
C TYR A 258 -19.68 -31.68 -3.12
N LEU A 259 -20.08 -32.62 -3.95
CA LEU A 259 -21.46 -32.91 -4.27
C LEU A 259 -21.83 -34.26 -3.68
N LYS A 260 -22.82 -34.29 -2.79
CA LYS A 260 -23.35 -35.54 -2.22
C LYS A 260 -24.84 -35.64 -2.54
N PRO A 261 -25.33 -36.72 -3.17
CA PRO A 261 -26.76 -37.00 -3.17
C PRO A 261 -27.22 -37.18 -1.72
N ALA A 262 -28.44 -36.78 -1.41
CA ALA A 262 -29.01 -36.89 -0.07
C ALA A 262 -30.46 -37.36 -0.12
N VAL A 263 -30.89 -37.97 0.97
CA VAL A 263 -32.27 -38.41 1.17
C VAL A 263 -32.88 -37.59 2.29
N LYS A 264 -33.83 -36.75 1.91
CA LYS A 264 -34.81 -36.01 2.71
C LYS A 264 -35.89 -36.89 3.31
N ILE A 265 -35.96 -37.16 4.61
CA ILE A 265 -37.20 -37.70 5.20
C ILE A 265 -37.88 -36.58 5.98
N THR A 266 -39.08 -36.21 5.52
CA THR A 266 -39.85 -35.08 6.08
C THR A 266 -41.05 -35.53 6.92
N GLU A 267 -41.48 -36.78 6.78
CA GLU A 267 -42.59 -37.35 7.54
C GLU A 267 -42.47 -38.87 7.64
N ILE A 268 -42.81 -39.42 8.81
CA ILE A 268 -42.95 -40.87 9.04
C ILE A 268 -44.31 -41.10 9.72
N VAL A 269 -45.23 -41.80 9.06
CA VAL A 269 -46.56 -42.18 9.60
C VAL A 269 -47.32 -40.98 10.20
N GLY A 270 -47.45 -39.87 9.46
CA GLY A 270 -48.17 -38.69 9.97
C GLY A 270 -47.37 -37.79 10.91
N ILE A 271 -46.14 -38.17 11.27
CA ILE A 271 -45.28 -37.42 12.20
C ILE A 271 -44.23 -36.65 11.40
N PRO A 272 -44.23 -35.31 11.44
CA PRO A 272 -43.20 -34.50 10.80
C PRO A 272 -41.82 -34.80 11.40
N VAL A 273 -40.85 -35.08 10.53
CA VAL A 273 -39.43 -35.26 10.88
C VAL A 273 -38.58 -34.41 9.94
N ASN A 274 -37.31 -34.17 10.26
CA ASN A 274 -36.39 -33.45 9.36
C ASN A 274 -35.03 -34.15 9.38
N VAL A 275 -34.96 -35.29 8.69
CA VAL A 275 -33.78 -36.16 8.67
C VAL A 275 -33.15 -36.08 7.29
N LEU A 276 -32.00 -35.40 7.18
CA LEU A 276 -31.18 -35.32 5.97
C LEU A 276 -30.05 -36.35 6.03
N TRP A 277 -30.11 -37.34 5.15
CA TRP A 277 -29.08 -38.36 5.03
C TRP A 277 -28.29 -38.17 3.74
N PRO A 278 -27.09 -37.55 3.78
CA PRO A 278 -26.19 -37.57 2.64
C PRO A 278 -25.74 -39.00 2.38
N ILE A 279 -25.75 -39.41 1.12
CA ILE A 279 -25.19 -40.66 0.64
C ILE A 279 -23.72 -40.35 0.31
N ASP A 280 -22.79 -41.10 0.90
CA ASP A 280 -21.33 -40.88 0.77
C ASP A 280 -20.75 -41.24 -0.61
N VAL A 281 -21.57 -41.27 -1.65
CA VAL A 281 -21.16 -41.33 -3.05
C VAL A 281 -21.08 -39.90 -3.56
N GLY A 282 -20.05 -39.17 -3.13
CA GLY A 282 -19.85 -37.78 -3.53
C GLY A 282 -18.62 -37.59 -4.41
N ALA A 283 -18.65 -36.56 -5.26
CA ALA A 283 -17.50 -36.13 -6.03
C ALA A 283 -16.86 -34.92 -5.34
N ASP A 284 -15.58 -35.06 -4.97
CA ASP A 284 -14.72 -33.94 -4.60
C ASP A 284 -14.22 -33.28 -5.89
N LEU A 285 -14.65 -32.05 -6.14
CA LEU A 285 -14.25 -31.24 -7.27
C LEU A 285 -13.21 -30.24 -6.77
N PRO A 286 -11.91 -30.44 -7.06
CA PRO A 286 -10.89 -29.49 -6.70
C PRO A 286 -11.03 -28.22 -7.52
N PHE A 287 -10.69 -27.09 -6.91
CA PHE A 287 -10.58 -25.82 -7.59
C PHE A 287 -9.37 -25.05 -7.10
N ALA A 288 -8.74 -24.33 -8.02
CA ALA A 288 -7.67 -23.40 -7.69
C ALA A 288 -7.60 -22.31 -8.76
N GLY A 289 -7.05 -21.15 -8.40
CA GLY A 289 -6.83 -20.07 -9.35
C GLY A 289 -6.08 -18.90 -8.73
N ASP A 290 -5.69 -17.98 -9.62
CA ASP A 290 -4.89 -16.80 -9.30
C ASP A 290 -5.65 -15.55 -9.75
N VAL A 291 -5.78 -14.59 -8.84
CA VAL A 291 -6.46 -13.32 -9.12
C VAL A 291 -5.45 -12.18 -8.95
N PRO A 292 -5.07 -11.47 -10.04
CA PRO A 292 -4.31 -10.24 -9.89
C PRO A 292 -5.20 -9.18 -9.23
N VAL A 293 -4.68 -8.52 -8.20
CA VAL A 293 -5.38 -7.47 -7.45
C VAL A 293 -4.53 -6.21 -7.46
N GLU A 294 -5.13 -5.12 -7.91
CA GLU A 294 -4.60 -3.78 -7.71
C GLU A 294 -5.21 -3.18 -6.44
N LEU A 295 -4.37 -2.69 -5.54
CA LEU A 295 -4.80 -2.07 -4.30
C LEU A 295 -5.05 -0.57 -4.52
N ALA A 296 -6.06 -0.05 -3.81
CA ALA A 296 -6.35 1.38 -3.81
C ALA A 296 -5.09 2.21 -3.45
N PRO A 297 -4.83 3.35 -4.12
CA PRO A 297 -3.71 4.22 -3.79
C PRO A 297 -3.79 4.74 -2.35
N GLN A 298 -2.64 4.85 -1.68
CA GLN A 298 -2.57 5.28 -0.28
C GLN A 298 -1.49 6.34 -0.07
N GLY A 299 -1.85 7.42 0.60
CA GLY A 299 -0.91 8.51 0.89
C GLY A 299 -0.08 8.24 2.13
N PHE A 300 1.20 8.56 2.06
CA PHE A 300 2.05 8.75 3.23
C PHE A 300 2.75 10.11 3.16
N THR A 301 3.07 10.66 4.33
CA THR A 301 3.72 11.97 4.51
C THR A 301 4.91 11.89 5.47
N VAL A 302 6.15 11.91 5.01
CA VAL A 302 7.33 11.92 5.89
C VAL A 302 7.71 13.34 6.31
N GLY A 303 7.90 13.59 7.60
CA GLY A 303 8.49 14.85 8.09
C GLY A 303 9.99 14.89 7.79
N LEU A 304 10.54 16.06 7.46
CA LEU A 304 11.95 16.21 7.08
C LEU A 304 12.58 17.41 7.79
N PRO A 305 13.92 17.43 7.96
CA PRO A 305 14.63 18.66 8.32
C PRO A 305 14.59 19.63 7.13
N ASP A 306 14.58 20.93 7.43
CA ASP A 306 14.46 22.01 6.44
C ASP A 306 15.11 23.24 7.09
N LEU A 307 16.41 23.43 6.81
CA LEU A 307 17.31 24.37 7.46
C LEU A 307 17.52 25.59 6.58
N PHE A 308 17.48 26.77 7.17
CA PHE A 308 17.80 28.02 6.50
C PHE A 308 19.01 28.68 7.14
N VAL A 309 19.98 28.99 6.28
CA VAL A 309 21.17 29.76 6.62
C VAL A 309 21.01 31.18 6.04
N PRO A 310 21.47 32.23 6.73
CA PRO A 310 21.34 33.60 6.22
C PRO A 310 21.99 33.77 4.85
N SER A 311 21.32 34.46 3.93
CA SER A 311 21.88 34.79 2.61
C SER A 311 22.66 36.10 2.60
N SER A 312 22.49 36.94 3.63
CA SER A 312 23.19 38.20 3.78
C SER A 312 24.59 38.02 4.34
N SER A 313 25.51 38.90 3.93
CA SER A 313 26.85 38.94 4.48
C SER A 313 26.84 39.52 5.90
N ILE A 314 27.63 38.94 6.80
CA ILE A 314 27.80 39.42 8.17
C ILE A 314 29.06 40.28 8.27
N ASP A 315 28.88 41.54 8.67
CA ASP A 315 29.98 42.49 8.84
C ASP A 315 30.38 42.67 10.31
N PHE A 316 31.65 42.39 10.58
CA PHE A 316 32.29 42.55 11.87
C PHE A 316 32.74 43.99 12.13
N GLY A 317 32.77 44.82 11.10
CA GLY A 317 33.28 46.17 11.13
C GLY A 317 34.80 46.20 11.33
N VAL A 318 35.25 47.24 12.01
CA VAL A 318 36.67 47.45 12.29
C VAL A 318 37.07 46.73 13.58
N VAL A 319 38.13 45.91 13.52
CA VAL A 319 38.73 45.21 14.65
C VAL A 319 40.24 45.37 14.62
N GLU A 320 40.87 45.64 15.76
CA GLU A 320 42.33 45.75 15.83
C GLU A 320 43.00 44.40 15.55
N VAL A 321 44.15 44.43 14.87
CA VAL A 321 44.96 43.24 14.61
C VAL A 321 45.29 42.52 15.92
N GLY A 322 44.95 41.22 15.98
CA GLY A 322 45.10 40.35 17.14
C GLY A 322 44.04 40.51 18.24
N GLN A 323 43.01 41.34 18.04
CA GLN A 323 41.84 41.42 18.94
C GLN A 323 40.65 40.60 18.41
N LEU A 324 39.76 40.22 19.32
CA LEU A 324 38.59 39.40 19.03
C LEU A 324 37.36 40.28 18.78
N GLY A 325 36.79 40.20 17.58
CA GLY A 325 35.43 40.63 17.29
C GLY A 325 34.48 39.43 17.29
N SER A 326 33.22 39.61 17.68
CA SER A 326 32.24 38.53 17.65
C SER A 326 30.90 39.02 17.07
N ARG A 327 30.25 38.14 16.31
CA ARG A 327 28.91 38.35 15.76
C ARG A 327 28.08 37.10 15.92
N GLN A 328 26.82 37.29 16.27
CA GLN A 328 25.84 36.23 16.35
C GLN A 328 25.14 36.07 15.00
N VAL A 329 24.98 34.81 14.57
CA VAL A 329 24.29 34.41 13.35
C VAL A 329 23.13 33.52 13.75
N THR A 330 21.94 33.81 13.23
CA THR A 330 20.75 33.00 13.45
C THR A 330 20.60 31.99 12.33
N LEU A 331 20.48 30.72 12.69
CA LEU A 331 20.03 29.64 11.83
C LEU A 331 18.56 29.36 12.17
N SER A 332 17.74 29.03 11.19
CA SER A 332 16.33 28.66 11.42
C SER A 332 16.01 27.32 10.78
N SER A 333 15.05 26.60 11.36
CA SER A 333 14.51 25.37 10.80
C SER A 333 13.00 25.48 10.75
N THR A 334 12.39 25.26 9.58
CA THR A 334 10.94 25.08 9.43
C THR A 334 10.54 23.61 9.34
N GLY A 335 11.53 22.71 9.44
CA GLY A 335 11.35 21.28 9.32
C GLY A 335 10.47 20.67 10.41
N LYS A 336 9.99 19.44 10.14
CA LYS A 336 9.32 18.58 11.13
C LYS A 336 10.28 17.65 11.87
N MET A 337 11.55 17.64 11.47
CA MET A 337 12.62 16.90 12.13
C MET A 337 13.75 17.82 12.58
N THR A 338 14.59 17.31 13.48
CA THR A 338 15.78 18.02 13.96
C THR A 338 16.74 18.27 12.80
N ALA A 339 17.10 19.52 12.60
CA ALA A 339 18.16 19.90 11.68
C ALA A 339 19.50 19.90 12.42
N ARG A 340 20.53 19.33 11.80
CA ARG A 340 21.91 19.29 12.27
C ARG A 340 22.74 20.12 11.29
N ALA A 341 23.45 21.12 11.81
CA ALA A 341 24.28 22.02 11.04
C ALA A 341 25.74 21.92 11.52
N GLU A 342 26.67 21.62 10.62
CA GLU A 342 28.11 21.64 10.83
C GLU A 342 28.72 22.87 10.16
N LEU A 343 29.39 23.71 10.94
CA LEU A 343 29.91 25.00 10.47
C LEU A 343 31.42 24.97 10.31
N SER A 344 31.89 25.43 9.16
CA SER A 344 33.32 25.61 8.87
C SER A 344 33.57 26.91 8.13
N SER A 345 34.79 27.42 8.22
CA SER A 345 35.20 28.68 7.57
C SER A 345 36.28 28.40 6.52
N THR A 346 36.27 29.15 5.42
CA THR A 346 37.36 29.13 4.43
C THR A 346 38.64 29.81 4.94
N LYS A 347 38.56 30.59 6.03
CA LYS A 347 39.70 31.19 6.75
C LYS A 347 39.61 30.87 8.25
N LYS A 348 39.79 29.60 8.61
CA LYS A 348 39.53 29.04 9.95
C LYS A 348 40.24 29.75 11.12
N GLU A 349 41.42 30.32 10.88
CA GLU A 349 42.21 31.03 11.91
C GLU A 349 41.80 32.50 12.08
N ILE A 350 41.03 33.05 11.14
CA ILE A 350 40.62 34.47 11.15
C ILE A 350 39.12 34.59 11.45
N PHE A 351 38.29 33.79 10.80
CA PHE A 351 36.85 33.69 11.07
C PHE A 351 36.54 32.29 11.60
N GLU A 352 36.15 32.21 12.87
CA GLU A 352 35.97 30.95 13.56
C GLU A 352 34.56 30.81 14.15
N PRO A 353 33.74 29.84 13.69
CA PRO A 353 32.52 29.47 14.41
C PRO A 353 32.88 28.89 15.78
N ARG A 354 32.32 29.44 16.87
CA ARG A 354 32.52 28.92 18.23
C ARG A 354 31.93 27.53 18.38
N GLN A 355 30.71 27.36 17.86
CA GLN A 355 30.08 26.06 17.73
C GLN A 355 30.36 25.52 16.32
N LYS A 356 31.12 24.43 16.23
CA LYS A 356 31.33 23.70 14.97
C LYS A 356 30.11 22.87 14.57
N GLU A 357 29.21 22.61 15.51
CA GLU A 357 27.99 21.84 15.31
C GLU A 357 26.83 22.47 16.08
N LYS A 358 25.65 22.48 15.46
CA LYS A 358 24.41 22.97 16.05
C LYS A 358 23.24 22.06 15.69
N PHE A 359 22.42 21.74 16.68
CA PHE A 359 21.14 21.05 16.48
C PHE A 359 19.99 22.03 16.68
N LEU A 360 19.05 22.03 15.75
CA LEU A 360 17.82 22.82 15.79
C LEU A 360 16.63 21.86 15.88
N SER A 361 15.81 22.04 16.90
CA SER A 361 14.53 21.33 16.99
C SER A 361 13.60 21.73 15.84
N PRO A 362 12.60 20.91 15.50
CA PRO A 362 11.58 21.25 14.50
C PRO A 362 10.96 22.63 14.74
N ALA A 363 10.76 23.42 13.68
CA ALA A 363 10.14 24.74 13.73
C ALA A 363 10.77 25.71 14.76
N THR A 364 12.11 25.70 14.92
CA THR A 364 12.83 26.58 15.84
C THR A 364 13.98 27.34 15.18
N GLU A 365 14.44 28.37 15.86
CA GLU A 365 15.67 29.09 15.55
C GLU A 365 16.75 28.79 16.57
N ALA A 366 18.00 28.91 16.15
CA ALA A 366 19.13 28.83 17.05
C ALA A 366 20.27 29.73 16.60
N THR A 367 21.01 30.28 17.55
CA THR A 367 22.12 31.17 17.27
C THR A 367 23.48 30.46 17.39
N VAL A 368 24.42 30.90 16.56
CA VAL A 368 25.83 30.50 16.54
C VAL A 368 26.67 31.78 16.58
N ASP A 369 27.74 31.78 17.38
CA ASP A 369 28.68 32.89 17.43
C ASP A 369 29.82 32.62 16.45
N ILE A 370 30.14 33.63 15.64
CA ILE A 370 31.30 33.64 14.78
C ILE A 370 32.29 34.67 15.33
N ASP A 371 33.53 34.24 15.53
CA ASP A 371 34.63 35.05 16.02
C ASP A 371 35.51 35.52 14.85
N PHE A 372 35.97 36.77 14.91
CA PHE A 372 36.85 37.40 13.94
C PHE A 372 38.11 37.92 14.62
N THR A 373 39.28 37.40 14.23
CA THR A 373 40.59 37.83 14.73
C THR A 373 41.49 38.21 13.55
N PRO A 374 41.55 39.50 13.16
CA PRO A 374 42.39 39.91 12.03
C PRO A 374 43.88 39.73 12.37
N VAL A 375 44.63 39.15 11.42
CA VAL A 375 46.09 38.94 11.54
C VAL A 375 46.91 39.99 10.77
N ALA A 376 46.24 40.80 9.96
CA ALA A 376 46.83 41.88 9.17
C ALA A 376 45.83 43.03 8.99
N GLU A 377 46.34 44.20 8.65
CA GLU A 377 45.51 45.38 8.34
C GLU A 377 44.82 45.24 6.98
N GLY A 378 43.65 45.87 6.84
CA GLY A 378 42.87 45.88 5.60
C GLY A 378 41.60 45.01 5.63
N PRO A 379 40.86 44.96 4.51
CA PRO A 379 39.62 44.20 4.41
C PRO A 379 39.92 42.69 4.36
N ILE A 380 39.16 41.91 5.13
CA ILE A 380 39.25 40.46 5.16
C ILE A 380 37.85 39.87 4.97
N GLU A 381 37.71 39.03 3.95
CA GLU A 381 36.48 38.29 3.69
C GLU A 381 36.71 36.79 3.79
N ALA A 382 35.69 36.04 4.22
CA ALA A 382 35.65 34.59 4.18
C ALA A 382 34.21 34.10 3.90
N THR A 383 34.09 32.80 3.71
CA THR A 383 32.79 32.12 3.58
C THR A 383 32.66 31.15 4.73
N ILE A 384 31.53 31.20 5.43
CA ILE A 384 31.12 30.16 6.36
C ILE A 384 30.29 29.15 5.57
N VAL A 385 30.77 27.91 5.52
CA VAL A 385 30.09 26.77 4.91
C VAL A 385 29.36 26.02 6.01
N VAL A 386 28.09 25.73 5.77
CA VAL A 386 27.19 25.01 6.66
C VAL A 386 26.77 23.72 5.96
N ALA A 387 27.38 22.60 6.34
CA ALA A 387 26.93 21.28 5.93
C ALA A 387 25.79 20.83 6.85
N SER A 388 24.74 20.22 6.32
CA SER A 388 23.57 19.85 7.11
C SER A 388 22.90 18.56 6.64
N ASN A 389 21.97 18.06 7.45
CA ASN A 389 21.12 16.93 7.09
C ASN A 389 19.85 17.33 6.32
N ASP A 390 19.76 18.58 5.88
CA ASP A 390 18.69 19.07 4.98
C ASP A 390 18.74 18.30 3.65
N PRO A 391 17.64 17.65 3.20
CA PRO A 391 17.69 16.75 2.06
C PRO A 391 17.82 17.45 0.71
N ASP A 392 17.32 18.69 0.55
CA ASP A 392 17.43 19.45 -0.70
C ASP A 392 18.58 20.47 -0.68
N LEU A 393 18.93 20.99 0.49
CA LEU A 393 20.02 21.94 0.69
C LEU A 393 21.07 21.42 1.72
N PRO A 394 21.74 20.30 1.45
CA PRO A 394 22.70 19.70 2.38
C PRO A 394 23.96 20.54 2.59
N GLU A 395 24.24 21.51 1.72
CA GLU A 395 25.29 22.50 1.92
C GLU A 395 24.75 23.89 1.60
N GLN A 396 24.85 24.80 2.57
CA GLN A 396 24.53 26.22 2.43
C GLN A 396 25.73 27.05 2.87
N SER A 397 25.77 28.32 2.49
CA SER A 397 26.88 29.19 2.90
C SER A 397 26.49 30.66 2.98
N PHE A 398 27.25 31.41 3.77
CA PHE A 398 27.11 32.85 3.89
C PHE A 398 28.47 33.53 4.00
N LYS A 399 28.54 34.79 3.57
CA LYS A 399 29.78 35.57 3.60
C LYS A 399 29.99 36.25 4.94
N VAL A 400 31.23 36.34 5.38
CA VAL A 400 31.66 37.14 6.52
C VAL A 400 32.73 38.12 6.07
N LEU A 401 32.65 39.36 6.53
CA LEU A 401 33.63 40.41 6.23
C LEU A 401 33.99 41.19 7.50
N GLY A 402 35.19 41.76 7.50
CA GLY A 402 35.67 42.66 8.54
C GLY A 402 36.90 43.43 8.07
N TYR A 403 37.34 44.40 8.87
CA TYR A 403 38.49 45.24 8.55
C TYR A 403 39.48 45.26 9.71
N GLY A 404 40.73 44.84 9.46
CA GLY A 404 41.82 44.89 10.41
C GLY A 404 42.45 46.28 10.47
N VAL A 405 42.68 46.83 11.67
CA VAL A 405 43.45 48.07 11.87
C VAL A 405 44.63 47.85 12.81
N ALA A 406 45.68 48.67 12.67
CA ALA A 406 46.83 48.65 13.57
C ALA A 406 46.40 48.76 15.04
N ARG A 407 47.08 48.02 15.91
CA ARG A 407 46.85 48.01 17.35
C ARG A 407 47.10 49.41 17.94
N GLY A 408 46.09 50.02 18.58
CA GLY A 408 46.18 51.39 19.07
C GLY A 408 46.07 52.47 17.99
N GLY A 409 45.66 52.11 16.76
CA GLY A 409 45.29 53.07 15.72
C GLY A 409 43.97 53.79 16.05
N PRO A 410 43.75 55.03 15.57
CA PRO A 410 42.50 55.73 15.83
C PRO A 410 41.32 54.95 15.21
N VAL A 411 40.34 54.57 16.05
CA VAL A 411 39.03 54.07 15.61
C VAL A 411 38.28 55.25 14.98
N GLY A 412 38.61 55.56 13.73
CA GLY A 412 38.13 56.73 13.03
C GLY A 412 36.68 56.58 12.58
N GLY A 413 35.75 57.07 13.40
CA GLY A 413 34.45 57.50 12.89
C GLY A 413 34.66 58.74 12.02
N GLN A 414 34.39 58.65 10.71
CA GLN A 414 34.00 59.78 9.87
C GLN A 414 33.09 59.32 8.73
N ALA A 415 31.78 59.37 8.98
CA ALA A 415 30.86 59.90 7.99
C ALA A 415 30.90 61.44 8.12
N GLY A 416 31.32 62.17 7.08
CA GLY A 416 31.21 63.63 7.07
C GLY A 416 32.16 64.37 6.13
N GLN A 417 31.57 64.90 5.06
CA GLN A 417 31.97 66.10 4.31
C GLN A 417 33.12 65.98 3.28
N ALA A 418 32.73 65.72 2.03
CA ALA A 418 33.33 66.39 0.88
C ALA A 418 32.49 67.64 0.56
N GLY A 419 33.08 68.81 0.78
CA GLY A 419 32.49 70.11 0.53
C GLY A 419 32.48 70.51 -0.95
N ALA A 420 31.54 71.40 -1.25
CA ALA A 420 31.29 72.01 -2.54
C ALA A 420 32.49 72.80 -3.11
N GLY A 421 32.63 72.75 -4.44
CA GLY A 421 33.30 73.76 -5.26
C GLY A 421 32.39 74.12 -6.43
N GLN A 422 31.81 75.32 -6.41
CA GLN A 422 31.07 75.93 -7.52
C GLN A 422 32.04 76.40 -8.62
N ALA A 423 31.64 76.24 -9.90
CA ALA A 423 31.40 77.36 -10.83
C ALA A 423 31.15 76.84 -12.26
N GLY A 424 30.10 77.36 -12.92
CA GLY A 424 29.89 77.20 -14.37
C GLY A 424 28.44 77.31 -14.81
N ALA A 425 27.96 78.54 -15.01
CA ALA A 425 26.65 78.86 -15.56
C ALA A 425 26.50 78.45 -17.03
N GLY A 426 25.27 78.16 -17.48
CA GLY A 426 24.96 78.12 -18.92
C GLY A 426 23.66 77.40 -19.35
N GLN A 427 22.56 78.14 -19.33
CA GLN A 427 21.43 78.12 -20.29
C GLN A 427 20.52 76.88 -20.48
N ALA A 428 19.26 77.09 -20.08
CA ALA A 428 18.00 76.90 -20.82
C ALA A 428 18.00 76.15 -22.17
N GLY A 429 17.03 75.24 -22.32
CA GLY A 429 16.55 74.78 -23.63
C GLY A 429 15.56 73.62 -23.54
N GLN A 430 14.34 73.86 -23.99
CA GLN A 430 13.21 72.93 -24.09
C GLN A 430 13.49 71.73 -25.01
N ALA A 431 12.86 70.58 -24.71
CA ALA A 431 11.98 69.80 -25.60
C ALA A 431 11.49 68.54 -24.86
#